data_AF-A0A7C1D3T6-F1
#
_entry.id   AF-A0A7C1D3T6-F1
#
_cell.length_a   1.000
_cell.length_b   1.000
_cell.length_c   1.000
_cell.angle_alpha   90.00
_cell.angle_beta   90.00
_cell.angle_gamma   90.00
#
_symmetry.space_group_name_H-M   'P 1'
#
loop_
_entity.id
_entity.type
_entity.pdbx_description
1 polymer ?
#
loop_
_entity_poly.entity_id
_entity_poly.type
_entity_poly.pdbx_seq_one_letter_code
_entity_poly.pdbx_strand_id
1 'polypeptide(L)'
;MRFLAQEEKHHKDYLLRYRRESFIANATDTDEAKNYKIAEYLETPGVTPDMDSKDVYLVAAGRELNSYNFYKGLASLHPEGEIKDMLLKMAAQELKHKEKMEYLYVNTAFVQTDGG
;
A
#
# COMPACT_ATOMS: atom_id res chain seq x y z
N MET A 1 -4.32 15.75 3.45
CA MET A 1 -3.69 14.69 4.26
C MET A 1 -4.67 13.94 5.18
N ARG A 2 -5.60 14.59 5.89
CA ARG A 2 -6.53 13.89 6.82
C ARG A 2 -7.36 12.75 6.20
N PHE A 3 -7.84 12.93 4.97
CA PHE A 3 -8.62 11.90 4.27
C PHE A 3 -7.80 10.63 3.99
N LEU A 4 -6.60 10.78 3.42
CA LEU A 4 -5.70 9.65 3.12
C LEU A 4 -5.34 8.91 4.41
N ALA A 5 -4.96 9.64 5.47
CA ALA A 5 -4.66 9.02 6.77
C ALA A 5 -5.86 8.23 7.36
N GLN A 6 -7.09 8.63 7.07
CA GLN A 6 -8.28 7.90 7.49
C GLN A 6 -8.51 6.65 6.63
N GLU A 7 -8.27 6.73 5.32
CA GLU A 7 -8.31 5.59 4.40
C GLU A 7 -7.27 4.53 4.78
N GLU A 8 -6.03 4.94 5.04
CA GLU A 8 -4.94 4.07 5.53
C GLU A 8 -5.29 3.36 6.85
N LYS A 9 -6.02 4.05 7.74
CA LYS A 9 -6.50 3.43 8.98
C LYS A 9 -7.48 2.31 8.70
N HIS A 10 -8.38 2.49 7.73
CA HIS A 10 -9.31 1.43 7.32
C HIS A 10 -8.59 0.23 6.70
N HIS A 11 -7.54 0.47 5.91
CA HIS A 11 -6.70 -0.58 5.36
C HIS A 11 -6.01 -1.40 6.45
N LYS A 12 -5.41 -0.73 7.44
CA LYS A 12 -4.83 -1.37 8.63
C LYS A 12 -5.86 -2.20 9.38
N ASP A 13 -7.03 -1.63 9.65
CA ASP A 13 -8.09 -2.32 10.40
C ASP A 13 -8.60 -3.56 9.67
N TYR A 14 -8.66 -3.51 8.32
CA TYR A 14 -8.99 -4.67 7.49
C TYR A 14 -7.89 -5.73 7.58
N LEU A 15 -6.63 -5.38 7.39
CA LEU A 15 -5.50 -6.32 7.47
C LEU A 15 -5.39 -7.01 8.83
N LEU A 16 -5.68 -6.29 9.93
CA LEU A 16 -5.70 -6.89 11.27
C LEU A 16 -6.81 -7.92 11.44
N ARG A 17 -7.98 -7.71 10.82
CA ARG A 17 -9.08 -8.70 10.81
C ARG A 17 -8.73 -9.88 9.91
N TYR A 18 -8.32 -9.60 8.67
CA TYR A 18 -7.87 -10.59 7.69
C TYR A 18 -6.81 -11.53 8.27
N ARG A 19 -5.80 -10.99 8.97
CA ARG A 19 -4.76 -11.81 9.63
C ARG A 19 -5.35 -12.74 10.68
N ARG A 20 -6.29 -12.27 11.51
CA ARG A 20 -6.92 -13.12 12.53
C ARG A 20 -7.72 -14.25 11.90
N GLU A 21 -8.53 -13.93 10.88
CA GLU A 21 -9.39 -14.90 10.20
C GLU A 21 -8.58 -15.91 9.37
N SER A 22 -7.58 -15.44 8.61
CA SER A 22 -6.68 -16.31 7.83
C SER A 22 -5.80 -17.18 8.73
N PHE A 23 -5.36 -16.69 9.90
CA PHE A 23 -4.58 -17.50 10.84
C PHE A 23 -5.42 -18.63 11.45
N ILE A 24 -6.70 -18.37 11.75
CA ILE A 24 -7.63 -19.40 12.23
C ILE A 24 -7.90 -20.45 11.14
N ALA A 25 -8.05 -20.03 9.88
CA ALA A 25 -8.27 -20.95 8.76
C ALA A 25 -7.05 -21.84 8.43
N ASN A 26 -5.82 -21.32 8.59
CA ASN A 26 -4.59 -22.08 8.33
C ASN A 26 -4.13 -22.93 9.54
N ALA A 27 -4.59 -22.64 10.77
CA ALA A 27 -4.27 -23.47 11.94
C ALA A 27 -4.84 -24.89 11.85
N THR A 28 -5.78 -25.12 10.93
CA THR A 28 -6.40 -26.42 10.64
C THR A 28 -5.83 -27.13 9.40
N ASP A 29 -4.95 -26.49 8.64
CA ASP A 29 -4.45 -26.99 7.35
C ASP A 29 -2.91 -27.10 7.41
N THR A 30 -2.40 -28.25 7.85
CA THR A 30 -1.00 -28.42 8.28
C THR A 30 0.01 -28.76 7.19
N ASP A 31 -0.35 -28.78 5.90
CA ASP A 31 0.48 -29.57 4.95
C ASP A 31 1.21 -28.85 3.81
N GLU A 32 1.19 -27.52 3.65
CA GLU A 32 2.12 -26.86 2.72
C GLU A 32 2.57 -25.47 3.18
N ALA A 33 3.89 -25.25 3.22
CA ALA A 33 4.48 -23.94 3.41
C ALA A 33 4.21 -23.06 2.18
N LYS A 34 3.06 -22.38 2.15
CA LYS A 34 2.72 -21.41 1.10
C LYS A 34 3.68 -20.21 1.17
N ASN A 35 4.54 -20.06 0.16
CA ASN A 35 5.40 -18.89 0.02
C ASN A 35 4.58 -17.69 -0.46
N TYR A 36 4.09 -16.89 0.48
CA TYR A 36 3.24 -15.74 0.20
C TYR A 36 3.99 -14.49 -0.31
N LYS A 37 5.33 -14.52 -0.39
CA LYS A 37 6.19 -13.41 -0.85
C LYS A 37 5.93 -12.06 -0.16
N ILE A 38 5.26 -12.06 0.99
CA ILE A 38 4.86 -10.85 1.73
C ILE A 38 6.07 -9.99 2.10
N ALA A 39 7.16 -10.63 2.53
CA ALA A 39 8.38 -9.93 2.91
C ALA A 39 9.02 -9.15 1.76
N GLU A 40 8.82 -9.58 0.51
CA GLU A 40 9.41 -8.97 -0.69
C GLU A 40 8.84 -7.57 -0.97
N TYR A 41 7.68 -7.23 -0.39
CA TYR A 41 6.99 -5.94 -0.59
C TYR A 41 7.19 -4.96 0.57
N LEU A 42 7.92 -5.33 1.62
CA LEU A 42 8.11 -4.52 2.82
C LEU A 42 9.35 -3.61 2.79
N GLU A 43 10.23 -3.77 1.79
CA GLU A 43 11.42 -2.92 1.67
C GLU A 43 11.07 -1.57 1.04
N THR A 44 11.21 -0.50 1.82
CA THR A 44 11.18 0.88 1.31
C THR A 44 12.19 1.73 2.07
N PRO A 45 12.85 2.71 1.43
CA PRO A 45 13.77 3.60 2.15
C PRO A 45 13.06 4.28 3.33
N GLY A 46 13.79 4.38 4.45
CA GLY A 46 13.37 5.20 5.58
C GLY A 46 13.32 6.67 5.19
N VAL A 47 12.38 7.42 5.78
CA VAL A 47 12.40 8.88 5.73
C VAL A 47 13.38 9.34 6.80
N THR A 48 14.35 10.18 6.42
CA THR A 48 15.31 10.79 7.38
C THR A 48 14.90 12.23 7.71
N PRO A 49 15.27 12.76 8.88
CA PRO A 49 14.86 14.12 9.30
C PRO A 49 15.36 15.26 8.40
N ASP A 50 16.42 15.00 7.64
CA ASP A 50 17.16 15.87 6.74
C ASP A 50 16.73 15.75 5.26
N MET A 51 15.71 14.94 4.98
CA MET A 51 15.17 14.74 3.63
C MET A 51 14.41 15.97 3.13
N ASP A 52 14.63 16.36 1.87
CA ASP A 52 13.88 17.43 1.20
C ASP A 52 12.39 17.03 1.12
N SER A 53 11.48 17.99 1.29
CA SER A 53 10.03 17.76 1.22
C SER A 53 9.60 17.13 -0.10
N LYS A 54 10.28 17.42 -1.20
CA LYS A 54 10.01 16.75 -2.49
C LYS A 54 10.36 15.25 -2.41
N ASP A 55 11.49 14.90 -1.83
CA ASP A 55 11.96 13.52 -1.74
C ASP A 55 11.05 12.68 -0.82
N VAL A 56 10.44 13.30 0.19
CA VAL A 56 9.40 12.68 1.02
C VAL A 56 8.20 12.21 0.19
N TYR A 57 7.75 12.99 -0.79
CA TYR A 57 6.65 12.58 -1.67
C TYR A 57 7.04 11.44 -2.60
N LEU A 58 8.29 11.41 -3.07
CA LEU A 58 8.78 10.31 -3.90
C LEU A 58 8.89 9.00 -3.09
N VAL A 59 9.38 9.06 -1.85
CA VAL A 59 9.38 7.92 -0.93
C VAL A 59 7.96 7.44 -0.63
N ALA A 60 7.02 8.37 -0.40
CA ALA A 60 5.62 8.02 -0.19
C ALA A 60 5.01 7.33 -1.42
N ALA A 61 5.22 7.85 -2.64
CA ALA A 61 4.76 7.21 -3.87
C ALA A 61 5.31 5.78 -4.04
N GLY A 62 6.58 5.56 -3.67
CA GLY A 62 7.19 4.22 -3.64
C GLY A 62 6.51 3.28 -2.65
N ARG A 63 6.12 3.78 -1.46
CA ARG A 63 5.38 3.00 -0.47
C ARG A 63 4.00 2.60 -0.97
N GLU A 64 3.27 3.51 -1.61
CA GLU A 64 1.95 3.16 -2.16
C GLU A 64 2.06 2.13 -3.30
N LEU A 65 3.11 2.20 -4.13
CA LEU A 65 3.38 1.16 -5.14
C LEU A 65 3.65 -0.21 -4.50
N ASN A 66 4.40 -0.25 -3.41
CA ASN A 66 4.67 -1.48 -2.67
C ASN A 66 3.37 -2.03 -2.05
N SER A 67 2.53 -1.19 -1.44
CA SER A 67 1.21 -1.55 -0.91
C SER A 67 0.30 -2.11 -2.01
N TYR A 68 0.27 -1.49 -3.20
CA TYR A 68 -0.45 -2.00 -4.37
C TYR A 68 -0.05 -3.44 -4.71
N ASN A 69 1.27 -3.67 -4.85
CA ASN A 69 1.79 -4.99 -5.20
C ASN A 69 1.51 -6.02 -4.10
N PHE A 70 1.62 -5.61 -2.84
CA PHE A 70 1.28 -6.43 -1.68
C PHE A 70 -0.19 -6.89 -1.71
N TYR A 71 -1.14 -5.96 -1.91
CA TYR A 71 -2.57 -6.31 -1.97
C TYR A 71 -2.90 -7.18 -3.19
N LYS A 72 -2.29 -6.91 -4.35
CA LYS A 72 -2.40 -7.77 -5.54
C LYS A 72 -1.86 -9.18 -5.30
N GLY A 73 -0.71 -9.27 -4.63
CA GLY A 73 -0.12 -10.54 -4.20
C GLY A 73 -1.06 -11.31 -3.30
N LEU A 74 -1.59 -10.68 -2.25
CA LEU A 74 -2.56 -11.30 -1.36
C LEU A 74 -3.82 -11.77 -2.10
N ALA A 75 -4.39 -10.92 -2.97
CA ALA A 75 -5.58 -11.25 -3.74
C ALA A 75 -5.38 -12.49 -4.63
N SER A 76 -4.17 -12.71 -5.15
CA SER A 76 -3.85 -13.87 -6.01
C SER A 76 -3.85 -15.21 -5.27
N LEU A 77 -3.76 -15.19 -3.94
CA LEU A 77 -3.77 -16.39 -3.09
C LEU A 77 -5.18 -16.87 -2.77
N HIS A 78 -6.19 -16.06 -3.08
CA HIS A 78 -7.59 -16.35 -2.77
C HIS A 78 -8.36 -16.74 -4.03
N PRO A 79 -9.32 -17.67 -3.93
CA PRO A 79 -10.31 -17.87 -4.97
C PRO A 79 -11.18 -16.61 -5.15
N GLU A 80 -12.01 -16.60 -6.20
CA GLU A 80 -13.00 -15.52 -6.38
C GLU A 80 -13.92 -15.40 -5.15
N GLY A 81 -14.20 -14.17 -4.73
CA GLY A 81 -15.05 -13.89 -3.57
C GLY A 81 -14.66 -12.59 -2.85
N GLU A 82 -15.37 -12.32 -1.76
CA GLU A 82 -15.33 -11.02 -1.05
C GLU A 82 -13.92 -10.62 -0.58
N ILE A 83 -13.10 -11.58 -0.15
CA ILE A 83 -11.71 -11.30 0.29
C ILE A 83 -10.86 -10.81 -0.88
N LYS A 84 -10.91 -11.52 -2.01
CA LYS A 84 -10.17 -11.16 -3.22
C LYS A 84 -10.63 -9.80 -3.73
N ASP A 85 -11.94 -9.57 -3.79
CA ASP A 85 -12.52 -8.32 -4.26
C ASP A 85 -12.12 -7.13 -3.39
N MET A 86 -12.15 -7.30 -2.06
CA MET A 86 -11.73 -6.26 -1.15
C MET A 86 -10.23 -5.94 -1.26
N LEU A 87 -9.38 -6.96 -1.37
CA LEU A 87 -7.93 -6.76 -1.57
C LEU A 87 -7.64 -6.06 -2.90
N LEU A 88 -8.33 -6.41 -3.99
CA LEU A 88 -8.21 -5.72 -5.28
C LEU A 88 -8.70 -4.27 -5.21
N LYS A 89 -9.76 -4.01 -4.46
CA LYS A 89 -10.25 -2.65 -4.21
C LYS A 89 -9.23 -1.81 -3.46
N MET A 90 -8.61 -2.35 -2.41
CA MET A 90 -7.54 -1.67 -1.66
C MET A 90 -6.33 -1.41 -2.55
N ALA A 91 -5.91 -2.38 -3.37
CA ALA A 91 -4.86 -2.15 -4.37
C ALA A 91 -5.19 -0.96 -5.29
N ALA A 92 -6.43 -0.88 -5.81
CA ALA A 92 -6.83 0.24 -6.66
C ALA A 92 -6.84 1.60 -5.93
N GLN A 93 -7.02 1.62 -4.61
CA GLN A 93 -6.89 2.83 -3.79
C GLN A 93 -5.43 3.29 -3.69
N GLU A 94 -4.50 2.36 -3.49
CA GLU A 94 -3.05 2.66 -3.46
C GLU A 94 -2.56 3.34 -4.73
N LEU A 95 -3.07 2.95 -5.90
CA LEU A 95 -2.72 3.63 -7.16
C LEU A 95 -3.16 5.10 -7.17
N LYS A 96 -4.30 5.44 -6.56
CA LYS A 96 -4.77 6.82 -6.44
C LYS A 96 -3.95 7.60 -5.42
N HIS A 97 -3.54 6.94 -4.33
CA HIS A 97 -2.63 7.53 -3.35
C HIS A 97 -1.28 7.84 -3.98
N LYS A 98 -0.72 6.88 -4.74
CA LYS A 98 0.51 7.05 -5.50
C LYS A 98 0.43 8.24 -6.47
N GLU A 99 -0.61 8.29 -7.29
CA GLU A 99 -0.82 9.40 -8.24
C GLU A 99 -0.83 10.76 -7.52
N LYS A 100 -1.46 10.82 -6.35
CA LYS A 100 -1.48 12.03 -5.53
C LYS A 100 -0.09 12.39 -4.98
N MET A 101 0.72 11.42 -4.57
CA MET A 101 2.09 11.67 -4.12
C MET A 101 2.97 12.17 -5.27
N GLU A 102 2.82 11.59 -6.46
CA GLU A 102 3.53 12.04 -7.67
C GLU A 102 3.12 13.45 -8.07
N TYR A 103 1.83 13.79 -7.99
CA TYR A 103 1.36 15.16 -8.20
C TYR A 103 1.99 16.14 -7.21
N LEU A 104 2.04 15.81 -5.91
CA LEU A 104 2.65 16.68 -4.89
C LEU A 104 4.16 16.83 -5.11
N TYR A 105 4.85 15.75 -5.51
CA TYR A 105 6.25 15.80 -5.91
C TYR A 105 6.46 16.80 -7.05
N VAL A 106 5.72 16.67 -8.15
CA VAL A 106 5.88 17.53 -9.33
C VAL A 106 5.68 19.00 -8.97
N ASN A 107 4.63 19.34 -8.21
CA ASN A 107 4.35 20.73 -7.84
C ASN A 107 5.36 21.32 -6.83
N THR A 108 6.02 20.48 -6.03
CA THR A 108 7.03 20.91 -5.07
C THR A 108 8.40 21.03 -5.72
N ALA A 109 8.76 20.07 -6.59
CA ALA A 109 10.05 20.03 -7.28
C ALA A 109 10.13 21.03 -8.44
N PHE A 110 9.00 21.28 -9.10
CA PHE A 110 8.87 22.21 -10.23
C PHE A 110 7.79 23.23 -9.88
N VAL A 111 8.15 24.21 -9.05
CA VAL A 111 7.27 25.35 -8.77
C VAL A 111 6.90 25.99 -10.12
N GLN A 112 5.61 26.01 -10.44
CA GLN A 112 5.14 26.76 -11.59
C GLN A 112 5.50 28.22 -11.35
N THR A 113 6.53 28.72 -12.04
CA THR A 113 6.70 30.15 -12.22
C THR A 113 5.53 30.58 -13.10
N ASP A 114 4.52 31.22 -12.52
CA ASP A 114 3.48 31.91 -13.27
C ASP A 114 4.16 32.69 -14.40
N GLY A 115 3.78 32.37 -15.64
CA GLY A 115 4.30 33.04 -16.82
C GLY A 115 4.08 34.54 -16.69
N GLY A 116 5.18 35.30 -16.82
CA GLY A 116 5.16 36.76 -16.86
C GLY A 116 4.57 37.34 -18.14
#